data_AF-A0A7V9SXS2-F1
#
_entry.id   AF-A0A7V9SXS2-F1
#
_cell.length_a   1.000
_cell.length_b   1.000
_cell.length_c   1.000
_cell.angle_alpha   90.00
_cell.angle_beta   90.00
_cell.angle_gamma   90.00
#
_symmetry.space_group_name_H-M   'P 1'
#
loop_
_entity.id
_entity.type
_entity.pdbx_description
1 polymer ?
#
loop_
_entity_poly.entity_id
_entity_poly.type
_entity_poly.pdbx_seq_one_letter_code
_entity_poly.pdbx_strand_id
1 'polypeptide(L)'
;MENNMKNVLDYLSKFVFVFTIIFFFYGFMQFPDSPIRLCGENQYCGKQGQSHTVEDFERYKRYGTINIISFPISFFLLFINNRNKKVAE
;
A
#
# COMPACT_ATOMS: atom_id res chain seq x y z
N MET A 1 18.21 18.61 -19.61
CA MET A 1 17.56 17.30 -19.35
C MET A 1 17.54 16.96 -17.86
N GLU A 2 18.62 17.23 -17.12
CA GLU A 2 18.73 16.93 -15.69
C GLU A 2 17.65 17.59 -14.82
N ASN A 3 17.31 18.86 -15.06
CA ASN A 3 16.27 19.58 -14.31
C ASN A 3 14.86 18.98 -14.52
N ASN A 4 14.55 18.52 -15.74
CA ASN A 4 13.28 17.87 -16.03
C ASN A 4 13.18 16.52 -15.30
N MET A 5 14.27 15.77 -15.25
CA MET A 5 14.32 14.47 -14.56
C MET A 5 14.16 14.62 -13.03
N LYS A 6 14.78 15.64 -12.42
CA LYS A 6 14.61 15.95 -10.99
C LYS A 6 13.16 16.31 -10.65
N ASN A 7 12.52 17.15 -11.48
CA ASN A 7 11.12 17.52 -11.29
C ASN A 7 10.19 16.30 -11.44
N VAL A 8 10.41 15.46 -12.45
CA VAL A 8 9.62 14.23 -12.66
C VAL A 8 9.74 13.30 -11.46
N LEU A 9 10.95 13.08 -10.94
CA LEU A 9 11.18 12.24 -9.77
C LEU A 9 10.51 12.79 -8.50
N ASP A 10 10.56 14.11 -8.30
CA ASP A 10 9.90 14.76 -7.16
C ASP A 10 8.37 14.60 -7.23
N TYR A 11 7.75 14.89 -8.37
CA TYR A 11 6.31 14.68 -8.57
C TYR A 11 5.92 13.21 -8.41
N LEU A 12 6.69 12.29 -9.00
CA LEU A 12 6.43 10.85 -8.92
C LEU A 12 6.49 10.35 -7.47
N SER A 13 7.55 10.73 -6.73
CA SER A 13 7.72 10.30 -5.34
C SER A 13 6.57 10.78 -4.44
N LYS A 14 6.15 12.04 -4.60
CA LYS A 14 5.01 12.62 -3.87
C LYS A 14 3.69 11.95 -4.24
N PHE A 15 3.46 11.75 -5.54
CA PHE A 15 2.25 11.09 -6.03
C PHE A 15 2.13 9.67 -5.50
N VAL A 16 3.19 8.86 -5.63
CA VAL A 16 3.22 7.48 -5.13
C VAL A 16 3.01 7.43 -3.63
N PHE A 17 3.64 8.33 -2.86
CA PHE A 17 3.44 8.40 -1.41
C PHE A 17 2.00 8.74 -1.02
N VAL A 18 1.40 9.77 -1.63
CA VAL A 18 0.01 10.15 -1.37
C VAL A 18 -0.95 9.03 -1.77
N PHE A 19 -0.72 8.40 -2.92
CA PHE A 19 -1.51 7.25 -3.37
C PHE A 19 -1.44 6.08 -2.38
N THR A 20 -0.24 5.74 -1.88
CA THR A 20 -0.06 4.69 -0.87
C THR A 20 -0.81 5.01 0.42
N ILE A 21 -0.80 6.26 0.88
CA ILE A 21 -1.58 6.69 2.06
C ILE A 21 -3.09 6.51 1.82
N ILE A 22 -3.60 6.99 0.69
CA ILE A 22 -5.03 6.86 0.34
C ILE A 22 -5.42 5.38 0.25
N PHE A 23 -4.60 4.57 -0.41
CA PHE A 23 -4.83 3.14 -0.57
C PHE A 23 -4.81 2.40 0.77
N PHE A 24 -3.93 2.79 1.68
CA PHE A 24 -3.92 2.29 3.06
C PHE A 24 -5.23 2.57 3.78
N PHE A 25 -5.72 3.81 3.76
CA PHE A 25 -7.01 4.16 4.39
C PHE A 25 -8.21 3.48 3.71
N TYR A 26 -8.17 3.32 2.39
CA TYR A 26 -9.18 2.55 1.66
C TYR A 26 -9.34 1.15 2.23
N GLY A 27 -8.25 0.44 2.53
CA GLY A 27 -8.37 -0.89 3.13
C GLY A 27 -8.89 -0.90 4.57
N PHE A 28 -8.63 0.15 5.35
CA PHE A 28 -9.25 0.29 6.68
C PHE A 28 -10.77 0.43 6.60
N MET A 29 -11.26 1.15 5.60
CA MET A 29 -12.71 1.30 5.37
C MET A 29 -13.32 0.05 4.75
N GLN A 30 -12.63 -0.59 3.81
CA GLN A 30 -13.14 -1.74 3.07
C GLN A 30 -13.09 -3.05 3.86
N PHE A 31 -12.11 -3.20 4.76
CA PHE A 31 -11.91 -4.42 5.56
C PHE A 31 -11.86 -4.10 7.06
N PRO A 32 -12.96 -3.57 7.65
CA PRO A 32 -12.99 -3.09 9.04
C PRO A 32 -12.76 -4.21 10.06
N ASP A 33 -13.02 -5.45 9.67
CA ASP A 33 -12.88 -6.65 10.50
C ASP A 33 -11.68 -7.54 10.09
N SER A 34 -10.78 -7.01 9.27
CA SER A 34 -9.48 -7.63 8.98
C SER A 34 -8.68 -7.91 10.28
N PRO A 35 -7.79 -8.93 10.30
CA PRO A 35 -7.43 -9.81 9.19
C PRO A 35 -8.46 -10.92 8.92
N ILE A 36 -8.79 -11.13 7.64
CA ILE A 36 -9.59 -12.28 7.19
C ILE A 36 -8.66 -13.49 7.09
N ARG A 37 -9.04 -14.60 7.74
CA ARG A 37 -8.25 -15.84 7.83
C ARG A 37 -9.13 -17.07 7.71
N LEU A 38 -8.52 -18.22 7.42
CA LEU A 38 -9.20 -19.52 7.48
C LEU A 38 -9.58 -19.86 8.94
N CYS A 39 -10.80 -20.34 9.14
CA CYS A 39 -11.29 -20.75 10.46
C CYS A 39 -12.08 -22.07 10.48
N GLY A 40 -12.16 -22.74 9.34
CA GLY A 40 -12.71 -24.09 9.19
C GLY A 40 -12.42 -24.60 7.79
N GLU A 41 -12.96 -25.76 7.43
CA GLU A 41 -12.87 -26.26 6.06
C GLU A 41 -13.61 -25.30 5.11
N ASN A 42 -12.87 -24.64 4.22
CA ASN A 42 -13.38 -23.67 3.25
C ASN A 42 -14.17 -22.50 3.85
N GLN A 43 -13.96 -22.20 5.13
CA GLN A 43 -14.59 -21.07 5.83
C GLN A 43 -13.55 -20.01 6.17
N TYR A 44 -13.87 -18.77 5.82
CA TYR A 44 -13.07 -17.60 6.15
C TYR A 44 -13.80 -16.80 7.20
N CYS A 45 -13.06 -16.23 8.14
CA CYS A 45 -13.62 -15.28 9.08
C CYS A 45 -12.64 -14.18 9.48
N GLY A 46 -13.22 -13.04 9.86
CA GLY A 46 -12.50 -11.86 10.31
C GLY A 46 -12.06 -11.97 11.76
N LYS A 47 -11.47 -10.89 12.30
CA LYS A 47 -10.96 -10.83 13.67
C LYS A 47 -12.03 -11.09 14.73
N GLN A 48 -13.29 -10.74 14.45
CA GLN A 48 -14.43 -10.91 15.35
C GLN A 48 -15.20 -12.22 15.10
N GLY A 49 -14.70 -13.10 14.22
CA GLY A 49 -15.38 -14.36 13.88
C GLY A 49 -16.55 -14.20 12.89
N GLN A 50 -16.75 -13.01 12.32
CA GLN A 50 -17.72 -12.80 11.24
C GLN A 50 -17.32 -13.65 10.03
N SER A 51 -18.29 -14.38 9.46
CA SER A 51 -18.05 -15.23 8.29
C SER A 51 -17.84 -14.39 7.03
N HIS A 52 -16.86 -14.78 6.22
CA HIS A 52 -16.49 -14.16 4.96
C HIS A 52 -16.52 -15.18 3.83
N THR A 53 -16.71 -14.67 2.62
CA THR A 53 -16.61 -15.49 1.41
C THR A 53 -15.14 -15.71 1.01
N VAL A 54 -14.91 -16.70 0.15
CA VAL A 54 -13.61 -16.90 -0.52
C VAL A 54 -13.19 -15.63 -1.28
N GLU A 55 -14.16 -14.93 -1.87
CA GLU A 55 -13.92 -13.73 -2.65
C GLU A 55 -13.43 -12.57 -1.78
N ASP A 56 -13.97 -12.42 -0.57
CA ASP A 56 -13.54 -11.42 0.41
C ASP A 56 -12.10 -11.68 0.86
N PHE A 57 -11.78 -12.95 1.11
CA PHE A 57 -10.41 -13.37 1.45
C PHE A 57 -9.42 -13.05 0.32
N GLU A 58 -9.74 -13.39 -0.93
CA GLU A 58 -8.86 -13.11 -2.08
C GLU A 58 -8.74 -11.61 -2.37
N ARG A 59 -9.79 -10.80 -2.09
CA ARG A 59 -9.72 -9.33 -2.14
C ARG A 59 -8.80 -8.78 -1.05
N TYR A 60 -8.95 -9.23 0.20
CA TYR A 60 -8.10 -8.83 1.32
C TYR A 60 -6.64 -9.22 1.08
N LYS A 61 -6.39 -10.42 0.56
CA LYS A 61 -5.05 -10.92 0.22
C LYS A 61 -4.39 -10.06 -0.85
N ARG A 62 -5.07 -9.77 -1.95
CA ARG A 62 -4.56 -8.87 -3.01
C ARG A 62 -4.28 -7.47 -2.48
N TYR A 63 -5.21 -6.91 -1.71
CA TYR A 63 -5.01 -5.63 -1.04
C TYR A 63 -3.77 -5.64 -0.15
N GLY A 64 -3.64 -6.64 0.72
CA GLY A 64 -2.51 -6.78 1.63
C GLY A 64 -1.17 -6.90 0.90
N THR A 65 -1.12 -7.70 -0.18
CA THR A 65 0.08 -7.82 -1.02
C THR A 65 0.46 -6.49 -1.66
N ILE A 66 -0.48 -5.80 -2.30
CA ILE A 66 -0.22 -4.48 -2.92
C ILE A 66 0.28 -3.50 -1.86
N ASN A 67 -0.37 -3.48 -0.69
CA ASN A 67 -0.02 -2.53 0.35
C ASN A 67 1.40 -2.78 0.89
N ILE A 68 1.73 -4.03 1.22
CA ILE A 68 3.08 -4.44 1.69
C ILE A 68 4.17 -4.09 0.66
N ILE A 69 3.89 -4.18 -0.64
CA ILE A 69 4.84 -3.82 -1.70
C ILE A 69 4.91 -2.30 -1.92
N SER A 70 3.78 -1.60 -1.83
CA SER A 70 3.70 -0.16 -2.10
C SER A 70 4.47 0.68 -1.08
N PHE A 71 4.50 0.26 0.19
CA PHE A 71 5.24 0.95 1.26
C PHE A 71 6.76 1.04 0.98
N PRO A 72 7.50 -0.06 0.78
CA PRO A 72 8.94 0.01 0.52
C PRO A 72 9.26 0.73 -0.78
N ILE A 73 8.42 0.61 -1.82
CA ILE A 73 8.58 1.38 -3.07
C ILE A 73 8.46 2.88 -2.80
N SER A 74 7.43 3.30 -2.05
CA SER A 74 7.20 4.71 -1.71
C SER A 74 8.37 5.27 -0.89
N PHE A 75 8.82 4.53 0.13
CA PHE A 75 9.97 4.92 0.95
C PHE A 75 11.26 4.99 0.13
N PHE A 76 11.49 4.05 -0.77
CA PHE A 76 12.68 4.02 -1.62
C PHE A 76 12.72 5.23 -2.56
N LEU A 77 11.61 5.58 -3.21
CA LEU A 77 11.51 6.76 -4.08
C LEU A 77 11.75 8.06 -3.29
N LEU A 78 11.16 8.18 -2.10
CA LEU A 78 11.40 9.33 -1.22
C LEU A 78 12.85 9.40 -0.74
N PHE A 79 13.46 8.27 -0.40
CA PHE A 79 14.85 8.19 0.02
C PHE A 79 15.80 8.68 -1.08
N ILE A 80 15.63 8.19 -2.32
CA ILE A 80 16.42 8.65 -3.47
C ILE A 80 16.19 10.14 -3.71
N ASN A 81 14.94 10.61 -3.70
CA ASN A 81 14.62 12.02 -3.90
C ASN A 81 15.31 12.91 -2.83
N ASN A 82 15.27 12.52 -1.56
CA ASN A 82 15.91 13.25 -0.46
C ASN A 82 17.44 13.23 -0.56
N ARG A 83 18.05 12.11 -1.00
CA ARG A 83 19.49 12.03 -1.25
C ARG A 83 19.92 12.98 -2.36
N ASN A 84 19.15 13.06 -3.44
CA ASN A 84 19.46 13.94 -4.58
C ASN A 84 19.34 15.43 -4.23
N LYS A 85 18.40 15.80 -3.34
CA LYS A 85 18.29 17.19 -2.84
C LYS A 85 19.51 17.60 -2.03
N LYS A 86 19.97 16.75 -1.11
CA LYS A 86 21.15 17.02 -0.27
C LYS A 86 22.48 17.13 -1.01
N VAL A 87 22.60 16.53 -2.19
CA VAL A 87 23.80 16.62 -3.03
C VAL A 87 23.82 17.91 -3.87
N ALA A 88 22.66 18.54 -4.06
CA ALA A 88 22.52 19.77 -4.84
C ALA A 88 22.61 21.06 -4.00
N GLU A 89 22.61 20.93 -2.68
CA GLU A 89 22.83 22.00 -1.69
C GLU A 89 24.32 22.08 -1.32
#